data_AF-A0A972JQR7-F1
#
_entry.id   AF-A0A972JQR7-F1
#
_cell.length_a   1.000
_cell.length_b   1.000
_cell.length_c   1.000
_cell.angle_alpha   90.00
_cell.angle_beta   90.00
_cell.angle_gamma   90.00
#
_symmetry.space_group_name_H-M   'P 1'
#
loop_
_entity.id
_entity.type
_entity.pdbx_description
1 polymer ?
#
loop_
_entity_poly.entity_id
_entity_poly.type
_entity_poly.pdbx_seq_one_letter_code
_entity_poly.pdbx_strand_id
1 'polypeptide(L)'
;MADTTSEKKRPWWLRLGCIIPPIVAVAILVLGVWIYLNLYQGRDFSRVTGVPVEVKLPECITNVDQIVSIGFHSRGAGETIKDVTYVCDDRIFSREYNDFGLLQGSIEWTFQDQR
;
A
#
# COMPACT_ATOMS: atom_id res chain seq x y z
N MET A 1 -24.68 29.58 61.59
CA MET A 1 -23.69 28.48 61.57
C MET A 1 -23.56 28.02 60.15
N ALA A 2 -22.52 28.50 59.46
CA ALA A 2 -22.15 28.08 58.12
C ALA A 2 -20.85 27.27 58.20
N ASP A 3 -20.54 26.59 57.10
CA ASP A 3 -19.36 25.78 56.78
C ASP A 3 -19.35 24.32 57.27
N THR A 4 -18.98 23.34 56.44
CA THR A 4 -18.66 23.30 55.00
C THR A 4 -18.72 21.83 54.59
N THR A 5 -19.42 21.52 53.51
CA THR A 5 -19.31 20.22 52.85
C THR A 5 -17.90 20.11 52.26
N SER A 6 -17.07 19.27 52.88
CA SER A 6 -15.76 18.84 52.37
C SER A 6 -15.95 18.13 51.02
N GLU A 7 -15.86 18.89 49.94
CA GLU A 7 -15.80 18.37 48.59
C GLU A 7 -14.44 17.68 48.39
N LYS A 8 -14.41 16.34 48.53
CA LYS A 8 -13.24 15.51 48.22
C LYS A 8 -12.87 15.69 46.74
N LYS A 9 -11.92 16.58 46.45
CA LYS A 9 -11.32 16.73 45.12
C LYS A 9 -10.68 15.40 44.70
N ARG A 10 -11.38 14.66 43.83
CA ARG A 10 -10.83 13.45 43.20
C ARG A 10 -9.55 13.82 42.44
N PRO A 11 -8.44 13.09 42.62
CA PRO A 11 -7.18 13.43 41.98
C PRO A 11 -7.29 13.38 40.45
N TRP A 12 -6.72 14.38 39.77
CA TRP A 12 -6.74 14.50 38.31
C TRP A 12 -6.08 13.31 37.59
N TRP A 13 -5.12 12.63 38.23
CA TRP A 13 -4.45 11.44 37.71
C TRP A 13 -5.35 10.19 37.61
N LEU A 14 -6.44 10.12 38.39
CA LEU A 14 -7.42 9.01 38.30
C LEU A 14 -8.30 9.13 37.06
N ARG A 15 -8.42 10.33 36.47
CA ARG A 15 -9.11 10.54 35.19
C ARG A 15 -8.23 10.14 34.00
N LEU A 16 -6.91 10.32 34.11
CA LEU A 16 -5.96 9.93 33.07
C LEU A 16 -5.86 8.41 32.89
N GLY A 17 -5.91 7.63 33.99
CA GLY A 17 -5.89 6.17 33.94
C GLY A 17 -7.06 5.53 33.16
N CYS A 18 -8.19 6.22 33.03
CA CYS A 18 -9.34 5.74 32.24
C CYS A 18 -9.29 6.13 30.76
N ILE A 19 -8.48 7.13 30.40
CA ILE A 19 -8.41 7.68 29.03
C ILE A 19 -7.23 7.07 28.25
N ILE A 20 -6.15 6.70 28.94
CA ILE A 20 -5.00 6.01 28.34
C ILE A 20 -5.39 4.69 27.63
N PRO A 21 -6.15 3.75 28.25
CA PRO A 21 -6.49 2.49 27.59
C PRO A 21 -7.28 2.64 26.27
N PRO A 22 -8.33 3.48 26.16
CA PRO A 22 -9.03 3.65 24.88
C PRO A 22 -8.15 4.34 23.82
N ILE A 23 -7.28 5.28 24.19
CA ILE A 23 -6.34 5.89 23.23
C ILE A 23 -5.38 4.85 22.67
N VAL A 24 -4.81 4.01 23.53
CA VAL A 24 -3.90 2.93 23.09
C VAL A 24 -4.63 1.93 22.19
N ALA A 25 -5.87 1.56 22.53
CA ALA A 25 -6.67 0.67 21.69
C ALA A 25 -6.97 1.27 20.31
N VAL A 26 -7.32 2.56 20.24
CA VAL A 26 -7.53 3.27 18.97
C VAL A 26 -6.23 3.35 18.16
N ALA A 27 -5.11 3.64 18.81
CA ALA A 27 -3.80 3.68 18.13
C ALA A 27 -3.44 2.32 17.52
N ILE A 28 -3.64 1.22 18.26
CA ILE A 28 -3.39 -0.14 17.75
C ILE A 28 -4.32 -0.48 16.57
N LEU A 29 -5.60 -0.10 16.64
CA LEU A 29 -6.54 -0.33 15.54
C LEU A 29 -6.16 0.45 14.28
N VAL A 30 -5.81 1.73 14.42
CA VAL A 30 -5.38 2.56 13.29
C VAL A 30 -4.10 2.00 12.68
N LEU A 31 -3.13 1.61 13.51
CA LEU A 31 -1.86 1.07 13.05
C LEU A 31 -2.03 -0.32 12.42
N GLY A 32 -2.91 -1.15 12.98
CA GLY A 32 -3.26 -2.47 12.43
C GLY A 32 -3.99 -2.38 11.08
N VAL A 33 -4.95 -1.46 10.94
CA VAL A 33 -5.62 -1.17 9.66
C VAL A 33 -4.61 -0.64 8.64
N TRP A 34 -3.73 0.26 9.04
CA TRP A 34 -2.68 0.78 8.16
C TRP A 34 -1.73 -0.34 7.69
N ILE A 35 -1.25 -1.20 8.59
CA ILE A 35 -0.43 -2.36 8.22
C ILE A 35 -1.21 -3.31 7.31
N TYR A 36 -2.45 -3.65 7.64
CA TYR A 36 -3.28 -4.55 6.84
C TYR A 36 -3.48 -4.04 5.41
N LEU A 37 -3.77 -2.74 5.25
CA LEU A 37 -3.93 -2.13 3.93
C LEU A 37 -2.64 -2.15 3.12
N ASN A 38 -1.49 -1.91 3.75
CA ASN A 38 -0.19 -1.97 3.07
C ASN A 38 0.22 -3.42 2.70
N LEU A 39 -0.10 -4.41 3.55
CA LEU A 39 0.21 -5.81 3.30
C LEU A 39 -0.74 -6.45 2.28
N TYR A 40 -2.05 -6.18 2.35
CA TYR A 40 -3.05 -6.74 1.44
C TYR A 40 -2.83 -6.30 -0.01
N GLN A 41 -2.22 -5.14 -0.21
CA GLN A 41 -1.86 -4.65 -1.54
C GLN A 41 -0.53 -5.21 -2.06
N GLY A 42 0.21 -6.04 -1.29
CA GLY A 42 1.46 -6.71 -1.72
C GLY A 42 2.62 -5.78 -2.11
N ARG A 43 2.43 -4.45 -2.04
CA ARG A 43 3.27 -3.44 -2.69
C ARG A 43 4.33 -2.82 -1.76
N ASP A 44 4.08 -2.80 -0.45
CA ASP A 44 5.06 -2.33 0.53
C ASP A 44 6.08 -3.40 0.94
N PHE A 45 5.80 -4.68 0.65
CA PHE A 45 6.76 -5.76 0.89
C PHE A 45 8.05 -5.55 0.10
N SER A 46 7.95 -5.19 -1.19
CA SER A 46 9.13 -4.91 -2.03
C SER A 46 10.05 -3.83 -1.48
N ARG A 47 9.49 -2.86 -0.76
CA ARG A 47 10.24 -1.74 -0.17
C ARG A 47 10.98 -2.14 1.10
N VAL A 48 10.43 -3.07 1.89
CA VAL A 48 11.02 -3.54 3.15
C VAL A 48 11.97 -4.72 2.92
N THR A 49 11.63 -5.62 2.00
CA THR A 49 12.44 -6.82 1.72
C THR A 49 13.40 -6.64 0.54
N GLY A 50 13.24 -5.58 -0.26
CA GLY A 50 13.99 -5.36 -1.51
C GLY A 50 13.59 -6.32 -2.64
N VAL A 51 12.59 -7.17 -2.43
CA VAL A 51 12.16 -8.18 -3.41
C VAL A 51 11.21 -7.51 -4.40
N PRO A 52 11.46 -7.53 -5.71
CA PRO A 52 10.55 -6.95 -6.69
C PRO A 52 9.16 -7.58 -6.61
N VAL A 53 8.12 -6.81 -6.90
CA VAL A 53 6.79 -7.36 -7.11
C VAL A 53 6.76 -7.99 -8.50
N GLU A 54 6.54 -9.30 -8.55
CA GLU A 54 6.35 -10.02 -9.81
C GLU A 54 4.99 -9.67 -10.42
N VAL A 55 5.02 -9.14 -11.64
CA VAL A 55 3.82 -8.90 -12.44
C VAL A 55 3.85 -9.82 -13.64
N LYS A 56 2.95 -10.79 -13.63
CA LYS A 56 2.80 -11.75 -14.74
C LYS A 56 2.30 -11.05 -15.98
N LEU A 57 3.04 -11.20 -17.06
CA LEU A 57 2.61 -10.78 -18.39
C LEU A 57 1.48 -11.71 -18.90
N PRO A 58 0.60 -11.21 -19.78
CA PRO A 58 -0.38 -12.03 -20.48
C PRO A 58 0.24 -13.28 -21.14
N GLU A 59 -0.48 -14.39 -21.18
CA GLU A 59 0.02 -15.70 -21.65
C GLU A 59 0.48 -15.70 -23.11
N CYS A 60 -0.07 -14.82 -23.94
CA CYS A 60 0.35 -14.67 -25.33
C CYS A 60 1.71 -13.98 -25.48
N ILE A 61 2.25 -13.37 -24.43
CA ILE A 61 3.61 -12.83 -24.41
C ILE A 61 4.54 -13.92 -23.90
N THR A 62 5.28 -14.51 -24.82
CA THR A 62 6.22 -15.62 -24.59
C THR A 62 7.68 -15.18 -24.59
N ASN A 63 7.98 -14.01 -25.19
CA ASN A 63 9.33 -13.47 -25.25
C ASN A 63 9.34 -11.93 -25.27
N VAL A 64 10.53 -11.34 -25.12
CA VAL A 64 10.74 -9.88 -25.05
C VAL A 64 10.41 -9.20 -26.38
N ASP A 65 10.56 -9.87 -27.53
CA ASP A 65 10.34 -9.26 -28.85
C ASP A 65 8.87 -8.91 -29.09
N GLN A 66 7.96 -9.52 -28.32
CA GLN A 66 6.53 -9.17 -28.32
C GLN A 66 6.23 -7.91 -27.50
N ILE A 67 7.19 -7.38 -26.73
CA ILE A 67 7.05 -6.12 -26.01
C ILE A 67 7.47 -4.98 -26.94
N VAL A 68 6.52 -4.11 -27.28
CA VAL A 68 6.73 -2.97 -28.18
C VAL A 68 7.33 -1.79 -27.43
N SER A 69 6.77 -1.46 -26.27
CA SER A 69 7.26 -0.34 -25.46
C SER A 69 6.82 -0.43 -24.01
N ILE A 70 7.59 0.22 -23.13
CA ILE A 70 7.23 0.47 -21.75
C ILE A 70 7.26 1.99 -21.53
N GLY A 71 6.09 2.58 -21.32
CA GLY A 71 5.90 3.99 -21.04
C GLY A 71 5.78 4.25 -19.54
N PHE A 72 6.33 5.37 -19.07
CA PHE A 72 6.19 5.84 -17.69
C PHE A 72 5.54 7.21 -17.71
N HIS A 73 4.41 7.34 -17.04
CA HIS A 73 3.66 8.60 -16.94
C HIS A 73 3.43 8.92 -15.47
N SER A 74 3.54 10.19 -15.07
CA SER A 74 3.13 10.60 -13.72
C SER A 74 1.74 11.22 -13.78
N ARG A 75 0.81 10.77 -12.94
CA ARG A 75 -0.56 11.32 -12.89
C ARG A 75 -0.74 12.47 -11.89
N GLY A 76 0.36 12.98 -11.32
CA GLY A 76 0.30 13.90 -10.18
C GLY A 76 0.03 13.16 -8.87
N ALA A 77 0.14 13.86 -7.74
CA ALA A 77 0.02 13.30 -6.38
C ALA A 77 0.97 12.10 -6.05
N GLY A 78 2.04 11.91 -6.83
CA GLY A 78 3.00 10.82 -6.66
C GLY A 78 2.55 9.47 -7.23
N GLU A 79 1.51 9.46 -8.06
CA GLU A 79 1.14 8.28 -8.83
C GLU A 79 2.01 8.18 -10.09
N THR A 80 2.63 7.02 -10.32
CA THR A 80 3.28 6.68 -11.60
C THR A 80 2.46 5.61 -12.30
N ILE A 81 2.03 5.89 -13.52
CA ILE A 81 1.40 4.93 -14.40
C ILE A 81 2.49 4.31 -15.28
N LYS A 82 2.48 2.99 -15.40
CA LYS A 82 3.37 2.24 -16.28
C LYS A 82 2.52 1.58 -17.36
N ASP A 83 2.77 1.91 -18.61
CA ASP A 83 2.04 1.34 -19.74
C ASP A 83 2.94 0.35 -20.47
N VAL A 84 2.54 -0.91 -20.51
CA VAL A 84 3.25 -1.95 -21.28
C VAL A 84 2.47 -2.20 -22.55
N THR A 85 3.07 -1.83 -23.69
CA THR A 85 2.53 -2.10 -25.02
C THR A 85 3.16 -3.36 -25.59
N TYR A 86 2.35 -4.28 -26.09
CA TYR A 86 2.78 -5.58 -26.58
C TYR A 86 1.95 -6.09 -27.76
N VAL A 87 2.50 -7.05 -28.49
CA VAL A 87 1.83 -7.76 -29.60
C VAL A 87 1.31 -9.11 -29.12
N CYS A 88 0.06 -9.39 -29.44
CA CYS A 88 -0.63 -10.64 -29.12
C CYS A 88 -1.63 -10.91 -30.26
N ASP A 89 -1.62 -12.12 -30.83
CA ASP A 89 -2.52 -12.51 -31.94
C ASP A 89 -2.60 -11.47 -33.08
N ASP A 90 -1.45 -10.99 -33.56
CA ASP A 90 -1.30 -9.96 -34.61
C ASP A 90 -1.98 -8.60 -34.29
N ARG A 91 -2.25 -8.34 -33.01
CA ARG A 91 -2.84 -7.08 -32.52
C ARG A 91 -1.93 -6.44 -31.49
N ILE A 92 -1.97 -5.11 -31.44
CA ILE A 92 -1.25 -4.32 -30.46
C ILE A 92 -2.19 -4.03 -29.28
N PHE A 93 -1.73 -4.35 -28.08
CA PHE A 93 -2.41 -4.06 -26.83
C PHE A 93 -1.54 -3.16 -25.96
N SER A 94 -2.17 -2.33 -25.13
CA SER A 94 -1.48 -1.61 -24.06
C SER A 94 -2.20 -1.89 -22.74
N ARG A 95 -1.42 -2.24 -21.72
CA ARG A 95 -1.93 -2.48 -20.38
C ARG A 95 -1.34 -1.48 -19.41
N GLU A 96 -2.24 -0.80 -18.71
CA GLU A 96 -1.94 0.18 -17.67
C GLU A 96 -1.68 -0.52 -16.34
N TYR A 97 -0.56 -0.18 -15.70
CA TYR A 97 -0.18 -0.62 -14.37
C TYR A 97 0.02 0.60 -13.48
N ASN A 98 -0.95 0.85 -12.60
CA ASN A 98 -0.91 2.00 -11.70
C ASN A 98 0.01 1.76 -10.49
N ASP A 99 0.93 2.69 -10.27
CA ASP A 99 1.81 2.79 -9.11
C ASP A 99 1.31 3.93 -8.20
N PHE A 100 0.33 3.63 -7.35
CA PHE A 100 -0.32 4.57 -6.43
C PHE A 100 0.53 4.95 -5.19
N GLY A 101 1.75 5.45 -5.36
CA GLY A 101 2.55 5.86 -4.21
C GLY A 101 3.77 6.73 -4.49
N LEU A 102 3.94 7.76 -3.64
CA LEU A 102 5.05 8.72 -3.58
C LEU A 102 6.46 8.11 -3.41
N LEU A 103 6.57 6.80 -3.16
CA LEU A 103 7.81 6.10 -2.82
C LEU A 103 7.76 4.67 -3.40
N GLN A 104 8.35 4.47 -4.57
CA GLN A 104 8.10 3.29 -5.43
C GLN A 104 9.14 2.17 -5.24
N GLY A 105 8.68 0.92 -5.23
CA GLY A 105 9.51 -0.31 -5.25
C GLY A 105 9.83 -0.79 -6.68
N SER A 106 10.53 -1.92 -6.82
CA SER A 106 10.87 -2.52 -8.12
C SER A 106 9.75 -3.45 -8.62
N ILE A 107 9.53 -3.46 -9.94
CA ILE A 107 8.62 -4.41 -10.61
C ILE A 107 9.46 -5.31 -11.50
N GLU A 108 9.22 -6.61 -11.40
CA GLU A 108 9.77 -7.60 -12.31
C GLU A 108 8.66 -8.14 -13.20
N TRP A 109 8.88 -8.04 -14.52
CA TRP A 109 7.97 -8.59 -15.52
C TRP A 109 8.36 -10.03 -15.79
N THR A 110 7.50 -10.97 -15.40
CA THR A 110 7.75 -12.39 -15.62
C THR A 110 6.85 -12.91 -16.72
N PHE A 111 7.45 -13.66 -17.65
CA PHE A 111 6.69 -14.46 -18.61
C PHE A 111 5.94 -15.56 -17.87
N GLN A 112 4.76 -15.94 -18.37
CA GLN A 112 4.06 -17.10 -17.82
C GLN A 112 4.90 -18.36 -18.07
N ASP A 113 5.21 -19.10 -17.00
CA ASP A 113 5.89 -20.40 -17.08
C ASP A 113 4.99 -21.36 -17.87
N GLN A 114 5.40 -21.70 -19.09
CA GLN A 114 4.67 -22.66 -19.94
C GLN A 114 5.05 -24.08 -19.49
N ARG A 115 4.46 -24.54 -18.38
CA ARG A 115 4.50 -25.96 -17.98
C ARG A 115 3.24 -26.70 -18.40
#